data_AF-A0A8T6W637-F1
#
_entry.id   AF-A0A8T6W637-F1
#
_cell.length_a   1.000
_cell.length_b   1.000
_cell.length_c   1.000
_cell.angle_alpha   90.00
_cell.angle_beta   90.00
_cell.angle_gamma   90.00
#
_symmetry.space_group_name_H-M   'P 1'
#
loop_
_entity.id
_entity.type
_entity.pdbx_description
1 polymer ?
#
loop_
_entity_poly.entity_id
_entity_poly.type
_entity_poly.pdbx_seq_one_letter_code
_entity_poly.pdbx_strand_id
1 'polypeptide(L)'
;MQWTSEAEAAIKKVPFFVRKRVRARVEEEAQQAGKTKVSLADVRLTQKRYLAKMSDEVRGYQLETCFGPGGCPNRAIDSDRLVERLEQILWSSNLRKFLEARVKGGLKHHHEF
;
A
#
# COMPACT_ATOMS: atom_id res chain seq x y z
N MET A 1 -20.96 -10.56 -0.30
CA MET A 1 -20.50 -11.84 0.30
C MET A 1 -21.01 -11.96 1.73
N GLN A 2 -21.27 -13.17 2.26
CA GLN A 2 -21.64 -13.30 3.68
C GLN A 2 -20.40 -13.20 4.58
N TRP A 3 -20.51 -12.62 5.77
CA TRP A 3 -19.41 -12.50 6.74
C TRP A 3 -19.79 -13.15 8.07
N THR A 4 -18.84 -13.78 8.76
CA THR A 4 -19.08 -14.20 10.15
C THR A 4 -19.06 -13.00 11.09
N SER A 5 -19.71 -13.13 12.25
CA SER A 5 -19.75 -12.09 13.28
C SER A 5 -18.35 -11.66 13.73
N GLU A 6 -17.42 -12.60 13.81
CA GLU A 6 -16.03 -12.35 14.20
C GLU A 6 -15.25 -11.62 13.09
N ALA A 7 -15.53 -11.93 11.82
CA ALA A 7 -14.93 -11.23 10.68
C ALA A 7 -15.41 -9.78 10.60
N GLU A 8 -16.71 -9.54 10.82
CA GLU A 8 -17.28 -8.19 10.91
C GLU A 8 -16.67 -7.40 12.07
N ALA A 9 -16.52 -8.03 13.25
CA ALA A 9 -15.89 -7.40 14.40
C ALA A 9 -14.42 -7.03 14.13
N ALA A 10 -13.68 -7.87 13.39
CA ALA A 10 -12.31 -7.59 13.01
C ALA A 10 -12.22 -6.40 12.03
N ILE A 11 -13.08 -6.35 11.01
CA ILE A 11 -13.10 -5.26 10.04
C ILE A 11 -13.48 -3.91 10.67
N LYS A 12 -14.31 -3.90 11.72
CA LYS A 12 -14.66 -2.66 12.45
C LYS A 12 -13.44 -1.99 13.10
N LYS A 13 -12.37 -2.74 13.40
CA LYS A 13 -11.11 -2.19 13.94
C LYS A 13 -10.29 -1.43 12.90
N VAL A 14 -10.56 -1.64 11.60
CA VAL A 14 -9.92 -0.89 10.53
C VAL A 14 -10.50 0.52 10.46
N PRO A 15 -9.65 1.58 10.32
CA PRO A 15 -10.12 2.96 10.18
C PRO A 15 -11.15 3.12 9.06
N PHE A 16 -12.20 3.89 9.32
CA PHE A 16 -13.39 3.92 8.45
C PHE A 16 -13.07 4.31 7.00
N PHE A 17 -12.12 5.22 6.78
CA PHE A 17 -11.76 5.76 5.46
C PHE A 17 -11.06 4.74 4.55
N VAL A 18 -10.42 3.69 5.10
CA VAL A 18 -9.85 2.57 4.31
C VAL A 18 -10.68 1.30 4.40
N ARG A 19 -11.66 1.23 5.31
CA ARG A 19 -12.42 0.01 5.61
C ARG A 19 -13.11 -0.59 4.38
N LYS A 20 -13.70 0.25 3.52
CA LYS A 20 -14.37 -0.21 2.27
C LYS A 20 -13.37 -0.92 1.35
N ARG A 21 -12.17 -0.36 1.19
CA ARG A 21 -11.09 -0.94 0.37
C ARG A 21 -10.58 -2.26 0.95
N VAL A 22 -10.37 -2.32 2.26
CA VAL A 22 -9.93 -3.55 2.92
C VAL A 22 -10.99 -4.65 2.81
N ARG A 23 -12.27 -4.32 3.01
CA ARG A 23 -13.39 -5.27 2.85
C ARG A 23 -13.43 -5.86 1.45
N ALA A 24 -13.38 -5.00 0.42
CA ALA A 24 -13.40 -5.45 -0.98
C ALA A 24 -12.27 -6.43 -1.28
N ARG A 25 -11.05 -6.16 -0.80
CA ARG A 25 -9.90 -7.05 -0.99
C ARG A 25 -10.06 -8.41 -0.30
N VAL A 26 -10.61 -8.43 0.92
CA VAL A 26 -10.89 -9.69 1.62
C VAL A 26 -11.94 -10.51 0.87
N GLU A 27 -13.00 -9.87 0.38
CA GLU A 27 -14.05 -10.55 -0.40
C GLU A 27 -13.51 -11.11 -1.71
N GLU A 28 -12.68 -10.33 -2.42
CA GLU A 28 -12.02 -10.76 -3.65
C GLU A 28 -11.12 -11.99 -3.42
N GLU A 29 -10.24 -11.96 -2.40
CA GLU A 29 -9.37 -13.10 -2.09
C GLU A 29 -10.18 -14.34 -1.67
N ALA A 30 -11.27 -14.15 -0.93
CA ALA A 30 -12.13 -15.24 -0.51
C ALA A 30 -12.93 -15.83 -1.70
N GLN A 31 -13.39 -14.99 -2.63
CA GLN A 31 -14.05 -15.42 -3.86
C GLN A 31 -13.09 -16.16 -4.78
N GLN A 32 -11.86 -15.68 -4.94
CA GLN A 32 -10.79 -16.38 -5.68
C GLN A 32 -10.47 -17.75 -5.06
N ALA A 33 -10.63 -17.89 -3.74
CA ALA A 33 -10.52 -19.17 -3.02
C ALA A 33 -11.80 -20.03 -3.08
N GLY A 34 -12.81 -19.65 -3.88
CA GLY A 34 -14.05 -20.39 -4.05
C GLY A 34 -15.01 -20.32 -2.85
N LYS A 35 -14.82 -19.36 -1.93
CA LYS A 35 -15.64 -19.23 -0.73
C LYS A 35 -16.84 -18.32 -0.99
N THR A 36 -17.96 -18.64 -0.36
CA THR A 36 -19.18 -17.82 -0.37
C THR A 36 -19.37 -17.03 0.94
N LYS A 37 -18.59 -17.38 1.97
CA LYS A 37 -18.61 -16.76 3.30
C LYS A 37 -17.20 -16.41 3.77
N VAL A 38 -16.99 -15.18 4.21
CA VAL A 38 -15.75 -14.67 4.81
C VAL A 38 -15.70 -15.02 6.28
N SER A 39 -14.63 -15.70 6.69
CA SER A 39 -14.31 -16.01 8.08
C SER A 39 -13.26 -15.05 8.66
N LEU A 40 -13.07 -15.08 9.98
CA LEU A 40 -11.97 -14.37 10.64
C LEU A 40 -10.59 -14.79 10.10
N ALA A 41 -10.44 -16.06 9.69
CA ALA A 41 -9.20 -16.57 9.13
C ALA A 41 -8.88 -15.89 7.78
N ASP A 42 -9.88 -15.61 6.96
CA ASP A 42 -9.71 -14.93 5.66
C ASP A 42 -9.25 -13.48 5.86
N VAL A 43 -9.85 -12.77 6.82
CA VAL A 43 -9.43 -11.41 7.20
C VAL A 43 -7.97 -11.40 7.65
N ARG A 44 -7.59 -12.33 8.54
CA ARG A 44 -6.22 -12.44 9.05
C ARG A 44 -5.22 -12.84 7.98
N LEU A 45 -5.60 -13.74 7.08
CA LEU A 45 -4.75 -14.17 5.96
C LEU A 45 -4.48 -13.01 5.00
N THR A 46 -5.54 -12.28 4.62
CA THR A 46 -5.43 -11.08 3.78
C THR A 46 -4.53 -10.04 4.43
N GLN A 47 -4.73 -9.78 5.73
CA GLN A 47 -3.87 -8.87 6.50
C GLN A 47 -2.40 -9.32 6.50
N LYS A 48 -2.14 -10.60 6.76
CA LYS A 48 -0.79 -11.17 6.75
C LYS A 48 -0.13 -11.03 5.39
N ARG A 49 -0.86 -11.32 4.30
CA ARG A 49 -0.37 -11.16 2.92
C ARG A 49 -0.04 -9.72 2.59
N TYR A 50 -0.93 -8.79 2.96
CA TYR A 50 -0.70 -7.36 2.77
C TYR A 50 0.57 -6.89 3.49
N LEU A 51 0.73 -7.27 4.76
CA LEU A 51 1.92 -6.93 5.54
C LEU A 51 3.19 -7.59 5.00
N ALA A 52 3.11 -8.81 4.47
CA ALA A 52 4.26 -9.50 3.89
C ALA A 52 4.73 -8.84 2.59
N LYS A 53 3.80 -8.42 1.73
CA LYS A 53 4.10 -7.73 0.47
C LYS A 53 4.47 -6.26 0.64
N MET A 54 4.20 -5.67 1.82
CA MET A 54 4.50 -4.26 2.09
C MET A 54 5.99 -3.93 1.87
N SER A 55 6.89 -4.87 2.21
CA SER A 55 8.32 -4.69 1.96
C SER A 55 8.67 -4.68 0.48
N ASP A 56 7.90 -5.36 -0.36
CA ASP A 56 8.13 -5.40 -1.81
C ASP A 56 7.74 -4.08 -2.46
N GLU A 57 6.71 -3.42 -1.92
CA GLU A 57 6.17 -2.14 -2.40
C GLU A 57 7.02 -0.93 -1.98
N VAL A 58 7.92 -1.08 -1.01
CA VAL A 58 8.85 -0.01 -0.60
C VAL A 58 9.92 0.21 -1.66
N ARG A 59 9.97 1.45 -2.18
CA ARG A 59 11.01 1.93 -3.11
C ARG A 59 12.21 2.52 -2.38
N GLY A 60 11.98 2.97 -1.15
CA GLY A 60 12.97 3.64 -0.31
C GLY A 60 12.93 5.17 -0.40
N TYR A 61 12.01 5.73 -1.17
CA TYR A 61 11.76 7.17 -1.26
C TYR A 61 10.32 7.43 -1.70
N GLN A 62 9.81 8.63 -1.41
CA GLN A 62 8.57 9.18 -1.95
C GLN A 62 8.87 10.46 -2.73
N LEU A 63 8.32 10.55 -3.94
CA LEU A 63 8.33 11.76 -4.74
C LEU A 63 6.89 12.09 -5.12
N GLU A 64 6.36 13.15 -4.49
CA GLU A 64 4.98 13.57 -4.70
C GLU A 64 4.92 14.89 -5.46
N THR A 65 3.99 14.95 -6.41
CA THR A 65 3.62 16.19 -7.13
C THR A 65 2.17 16.52 -6.83
N CYS A 66 1.82 17.81 -6.87
CA CYS A 66 0.42 18.21 -6.72
C CYS A 66 -0.44 17.56 -7.81
N PHE A 67 -1.45 16.79 -7.41
CA PHE A 67 -2.35 16.03 -8.30
C PHE A 67 -1.69 14.93 -9.14
N GLY A 68 -0.47 14.50 -8.78
CA GLY A 68 0.21 13.38 -9.41
C GLY A 68 0.52 13.61 -10.89
N PRO A 69 0.54 12.55 -11.73
CA PRO A 69 0.90 12.65 -13.15
C PRO A 69 -0.04 13.51 -13.99
N GLY A 70 -1.28 13.73 -13.53
CA GLY A 70 -2.23 14.61 -14.21
C GLY A 70 -1.90 16.11 -14.05
N GLY A 71 -1.09 16.45 -13.04
CA GLY A 71 -0.65 17.80 -12.75
C GLY A 71 -1.76 18.72 -12.21
N CYS A 72 -1.35 19.86 -11.67
CA CYS A 72 -2.27 20.91 -11.21
C CYS A 72 -2.68 21.81 -12.40
N PRO A 73 -3.98 22.13 -12.59
CA PRO A 73 -4.41 23.12 -13.59
C PRO A 73 -3.95 24.54 -13.24
N ASN A 74 -3.63 24.81 -11.98
CA ASN A 74 -3.15 26.09 -11.47
C ASN A 74 -1.62 26.14 -11.34
N ARG A 75 -0.87 25.29 -12.06
CA ARG A 75 0.59 25.28 -11.96
C ARG A 75 1.17 26.58 -12.51
N ALA A 76 2.08 27.20 -11.76
CA ALA A 76 2.78 28.40 -12.20
C ALA A 76 3.84 28.10 -13.27
N ILE A 77 4.40 26.89 -13.25
CA ILE A 77 5.42 26.41 -14.19
C ILE A 77 5.15 24.95 -14.55
N ASP A 78 5.68 24.51 -15.69
CA ASP A 78 5.81 23.10 -16.04
C ASP A 78 7.05 22.52 -15.33
N SER A 79 6.83 21.56 -14.43
CA SER A 79 7.88 20.91 -13.66
C SER A 79 8.10 19.44 -14.04
N ASP A 80 7.47 18.93 -15.10
CA ASP A 80 7.45 17.49 -15.41
C ASP A 80 8.86 16.95 -15.61
N ARG A 81 9.70 17.67 -16.39
CA ARG A 81 11.12 17.32 -16.58
C ARG A 81 11.95 17.36 -15.31
N LEU A 82 11.62 18.24 -14.36
CA LEU A 82 12.32 18.29 -13.08
C LEU A 82 11.97 17.05 -12.24
N VAL A 83 10.69 16.69 -12.21
CA VAL A 83 10.19 15.51 -11.49
C VAL A 83 10.82 14.24 -12.06
N GLU A 84 10.87 14.08 -13.39
CA GLU A 84 11.53 12.95 -14.04
C GLU A 84 13.01 12.83 -13.65
N ARG A 85 13.74 13.96 -13.63
CA ARG A 85 15.16 13.99 -13.23
C ARG A 85 15.35 13.64 -11.76
N LEU A 86 14.49 14.14 -10.88
CA LEU A 86 14.52 13.82 -9.45
C LEU A 86 14.25 12.32 -9.22
N GLU A 87 13.25 11.76 -9.90
CA GLU A 87 12.93 10.33 -9.84
C GLU A 87 14.15 9.48 -10.27
N GLN A 88 14.83 9.86 -11.37
CA GLN A 88 16.04 9.17 -11.82
C GLN A 88 17.20 9.23 -10.80
N ILE A 89 17.39 10.38 -10.14
CA ILE A 89 18.41 10.53 -9.08
C ILE A 89 18.07 9.64 -7.88
N LEU A 90 16.81 9.66 -7.42
CA LEU A 90 16.37 8.85 -6.29
C LEU A 90 16.45 7.34 -6.60
N TRP A 91 16.03 6.94 -7.78
CA TRP A 91 16.12 5.56 -8.25
C TRP A 91 17.57 5.07 -8.31
N SER A 92 18.46 5.86 -8.93
CA SER A 92 19.89 5.49 -9.05
C SER A 92 20.63 5.47 -7.71
N SER A 93 20.13 6.19 -6.70
CA SER A 93 20.70 6.20 -5.34
C SER A 93 20.45 4.89 -4.56
N ASN A 94 19.58 4.01 -5.05
CA ASN A 94 19.31 2.68 -4.49
C ASN A 94 19.00 2.70 -2.97
N LEU A 95 18.18 3.66 -2.55
CA LEU A 95 17.84 3.91 -1.15
C LEU A 95 17.19 2.69 -0.48
N ARG A 96 16.46 1.86 -1.23
CA ARG A 96 15.96 0.58 -0.74
C ARG A 96 17.06 -0.30 -0.16
N LYS A 97 18.16 -0.54 -0.89
CA LYS A 97 19.27 -1.35 -0.39
C LYS A 97 19.92 -0.73 0.85
N PHE A 98 20.01 0.60 0.88
CA PHE A 98 20.51 1.32 2.06
C PHE A 98 19.65 1.07 3.30
N LEU A 99 18.32 1.05 3.16
CA LEU A 99 17.36 0.76 4.21
C LEU A 99 17.38 -0.71 4.63
N GLU A 100 17.40 -1.65 3.67
CA GLU A 100 17.50 -3.09 3.93
C GLU A 100 18.73 -3.46 4.76
N ALA A 101 19.84 -2.72 4.59
CA ALA A 101 21.06 -2.93 5.38
C ALA A 101 20.94 -2.45 6.85
N ARG A 102 19.92 -1.65 7.21
CA ARG A 102 19.80 -1.00 8.53
C ARG A 102 18.57 -1.42 9.32
N VAL A 103 17.48 -1.73 8.62
CA VAL A 103 16.22 -2.11 9.25
C VAL A 103 16.20 -3.61 9.48
N LYS A 104 15.97 -4.03 10.72
CA LYS A 104 15.74 -5.45 11.05
C LYS A 104 14.30 -5.83 10.67
N GLY A 105 14.14 -6.90 9.90
CA GLY A 105 12.85 -7.35 9.38
C GLY A 105 12.50 -6.70 8.03
N GLY A 106 11.27 -6.91 7.56
CA GLY A 106 10.81 -6.34 6.29
C GLY A 106 10.62 -4.82 6.36
N LEU A 107 10.84 -4.15 5.23
CA LEU A 107 10.57 -2.71 5.10
C LEU A 107 9.07 -2.41 5.14
N LYS A 108 8.75 -1.18 5.53
CA LYS A 108 7.40 -0.62 5.64
C LYS A 108 7.44 0.80 5.09
N HIS A 109 6.30 1.33 4.65
CA HIS A 109 6.24 2.65 4.03
C HIS A 109 6.81 3.80 4.89
N HIS A 110 6.72 3.71 6.23
CA HIS A 110 7.29 4.74 7.11
C HIS A 110 8.83 4.75 7.17
N HIS A 111 9.50 3.79 6.52
CA HIS A 111 10.95 3.83 6.36
C HIS A 111 11.37 4.60 5.09
N GLU A 112 10.45 4.96 4.21
CA GLU A 112 10.76 5.76 3.03
C GLU A 112 11.12 7.20 3.42
N PHE A 113 12.04 7.79 2.66
CA PHE A 113 12.40 9.20 2.73
C PHE A 113 11.42 10.07 1.97
#